data_AF-A0A7C5J1D4-F1
#
_entry.id   AF-A0A7C5J1D4-F1
#
_cell.length_a   1.000
_cell.length_b   1.000
_cell.length_c   1.000
_cell.angle_alpha   90.00
_cell.angle_beta   90.00
_cell.angle_gamma   90.00
#
_symmetry.space_group_name_H-M   'P 1'
#
loop_
_entity.id
_entity.type
_entity.pdbx_description
1 polymer ?
#
loop_
_entity_poly.entity_id
_entity_poly.type
_entity_poly.pdbx_seq_one_letter_code
_entity_poly.pdbx_strand_id
1 'polypeptide(L)'
;MTPDRAATIFRELLQTPESELIHLPRRMGLQGHPTPPDLQQAKELLDALVVALQSGPGPNWDRVNTAWGAMVAKHGKLDKSAMGYAQPAWIRDLPPKPTLGDPAPGSPNHAAAQEQRQRFVPQAPPAPGYGGHQAGYPPPGTYSPPAVHAPPAIQNHHAPTQGSHATGPQGSQPPQGFTPSPAPTRAPAPTRPQPPPPPQRSAPHAAPAAQEGDIRNSVAKYASFCAACAAHPDRVFTTQVEYGITSPEMRASLDEDWQDRFDDDPQLHEKWEQLFRHFRKQLG
;
A
#
# COMPACT_ATOMS: atom_id res chain seq x y z
N MET A 1 -7.70 16.64 12.23
CA MET A 1 -7.66 15.22 12.63
C MET A 1 -6.20 14.83 12.78
N THR A 2 -5.76 14.22 13.89
CA THR A 2 -4.35 13.83 14.05
C THR A 2 -4.03 12.60 13.16
N PRO A 3 -2.79 12.45 12.67
CA PRO A 3 -2.40 11.30 11.85
C PRO A 3 -2.63 9.96 12.56
N ASP A 4 -2.38 9.90 13.87
CA ASP A 4 -2.65 8.71 14.68
C ASP A 4 -4.13 8.33 14.71
N ARG A 5 -5.02 9.33 14.70
CA ARG A 5 -6.46 9.09 14.67
C ARG A 5 -6.91 8.53 13.31
N ALA A 6 -6.32 8.99 12.21
CA ALA A 6 -6.61 8.46 10.88
C ALA A 6 -6.18 7.00 10.73
N ALA A 7 -4.96 6.68 11.14
CA ALA A 7 -4.47 5.30 11.15
C ALA A 7 -5.35 4.38 12.00
N THR A 8 -5.80 4.87 13.16
CA THR A 8 -6.72 4.13 14.04
C THR A 8 -8.07 3.88 13.35
N ILE A 9 -8.64 4.89 12.67
CA ILE A 9 -9.91 4.74 11.92
C ILE A 9 -9.78 3.70 10.80
N PHE A 10 -8.69 3.73 10.03
CA PHE A 10 -8.50 2.76 8.94
C PHE A 10 -8.27 1.35 9.45
N ARG A 11 -7.49 1.17 10.51
CA ARG A 11 -7.29 -0.13 11.15
C ARG A 11 -8.61 -0.70 11.66
N GLU A 12 -9.39 0.13 12.34
CA GLU A 12 -10.69 -0.28 12.86
C GLU A 12 -11.66 -0.65 11.73
N LEU A 13 -11.70 0.15 10.65
CA LEU A 13 -12.54 -0.12 9.48
C LEU A 13 -12.20 -1.47 8.82
N LEU A 14 -10.91 -1.80 8.66
CA LEU A 14 -10.46 -3.07 8.09
C LEU A 14 -10.84 -4.28 8.97
N GLN A 15 -10.79 -4.12 10.29
CA GLN A 15 -11.10 -5.19 11.25
C GLN A 15 -12.60 -5.35 11.51
N THR A 16 -13.41 -4.33 11.21
CA THR A 16 -14.85 -4.34 11.52
C THR A 16 -15.60 -5.26 10.54
N PRO A 17 -16.40 -6.22 11.05
CA PRO A 17 -17.25 -7.05 10.20
C PRO A 17 -18.35 -6.20 9.55
N GLU A 18 -18.84 -6.61 8.38
CA GLU A 18 -19.81 -5.82 7.61
C GLU A 18 -21.08 -5.48 8.39
N SER A 19 -21.54 -6.41 9.23
CA SER A 19 -22.70 -6.23 10.12
C SER A 19 -22.53 -5.09 11.13
N GLU A 20 -21.30 -4.72 11.46
CA GLU A 20 -20.98 -3.68 12.44
C GLU A 20 -20.61 -2.34 11.82
N LEU A 21 -20.49 -2.24 10.49
CA LEU A 21 -20.13 -0.99 9.82
C LEU A 21 -21.12 0.15 10.12
N ILE A 22 -22.39 -0.17 10.37
CA ILE A 22 -23.41 0.82 10.77
C ILE A 22 -23.09 1.54 12.09
N HIS A 23 -22.31 0.91 12.98
CA HIS A 23 -21.95 1.47 14.29
C HIS A 23 -20.58 2.16 14.28
N LEU A 24 -19.75 1.90 13.28
CA LEU A 24 -18.39 2.44 13.16
C LEU A 24 -18.33 3.99 13.23
N PRO A 25 -19.20 4.77 12.55
CA PRO A 25 -19.13 6.23 12.61
C PRO A 25 -19.33 6.77 14.02
N ARG A 26 -20.24 6.14 14.78
CA ARG A 26 -20.54 6.50 16.16
C ARG A 26 -19.38 6.15 17.08
N ARG A 27 -18.77 4.97 16.90
CA ARG A 27 -17.60 4.52 17.67
C ARG A 27 -16.38 5.41 17.47
N MET A 28 -16.15 5.85 16.22
CA MET A 28 -14.97 6.66 15.86
C MET A 28 -15.20 8.18 15.96
N GLY A 29 -16.42 8.61 16.28
CA GLY A 29 -16.81 10.01 16.31
C GLY A 29 -16.63 10.70 14.96
N LEU A 30 -16.94 9.99 13.86
CA LEU A 30 -16.91 10.54 12.50
C LEU A 30 -18.09 11.49 12.31
N GLN A 31 -17.80 12.75 12.05
CA GLN A 31 -18.81 13.74 11.68
C GLN A 31 -19.27 13.49 10.24
N GLY A 32 -20.57 13.61 9.96
CA GLY A 32 -21.14 13.47 8.61
C GLY A 32 -21.79 12.12 8.29
N HIS A 33 -21.87 11.19 9.25
CA HIS A 33 -22.57 9.89 9.13
C HIS A 33 -22.36 9.19 7.77
N PRO A 34 -21.12 8.76 7.44
CA PRO A 34 -20.89 7.97 6.23
C PRO A 34 -21.84 6.77 6.22
N THR A 35 -22.51 6.55 5.10
CA THR A 35 -23.49 5.48 4.99
C THR A 35 -22.80 4.11 5.01
N PRO A 36 -23.47 3.03 5.42
CA PRO A 36 -22.86 1.69 5.38
C PRO A 36 -22.28 1.31 4.00
N PRO A 37 -22.92 1.63 2.86
CA PRO A 37 -22.33 1.41 1.53
C PRO A 37 -21.02 2.18 1.30
N ASP A 38 -20.89 3.41 1.81
CA ASP A 38 -19.67 4.20 1.65
C ASP A 38 -18.52 3.62 2.48
N LEU A 39 -18.82 3.11 3.68
CA LEU A 39 -17.83 2.42 4.52
C LEU A 39 -17.38 1.09 3.92
N GLN A 40 -18.31 0.33 3.34
CA GLN A 40 -18.00 -0.90 2.62
C GLN A 40 -17.08 -0.60 1.43
N GLN A 41 -17.41 0.41 0.62
CA GLN A 41 -16.59 0.82 -0.52
C GLN A 41 -15.18 1.28 -0.07
N ALA A 42 -15.08 2.00 1.05
CA ALA A 42 -13.80 2.39 1.62
C ALA A 42 -12.98 1.18 2.11
N LYS A 43 -13.64 0.18 2.71
CA LYS A 43 -13.00 -1.07 3.13
C LYS A 43 -12.46 -1.86 1.94
N GLU A 44 -13.27 -2.05 0.89
CA GLU A 44 -12.85 -2.72 -0.35
C GLU A 44 -11.64 -2.03 -0.99
N LEU A 45 -11.61 -0.70 -1.00
CA LEU A 45 -10.49 0.06 -1.53
C LEU A 45 -9.21 -0.11 -0.69
N LEU A 46 -9.33 -0.17 0.64
CA LEU A 46 -8.20 -0.42 1.52
C LEU A 46 -7.67 -1.84 1.38
N ASP A 47 -8.54 -2.86 1.27
CA ASP A 47 -8.14 -4.24 1.02
C ASP A 47 -7.43 -4.36 -0.34
N ALA A 48 -7.97 -3.73 -1.38
CA ALA A 48 -7.33 -3.67 -2.70
C ALA A 48 -5.96 -2.97 -2.64
N LEU A 49 -5.83 -1.90 -1.85
CA LEU A 49 -4.56 -1.20 -1.64
C LEU A 49 -3.54 -2.08 -0.90
N VAL A 50 -3.96 -2.81 0.14
CA VAL A 50 -3.10 -3.76 0.86
C VAL A 50 -2.59 -4.85 -0.08
N VAL A 51 -3.47 -5.42 -0.90
CA VAL A 51 -3.09 -6.42 -1.93
C VAL A 51 -2.14 -5.80 -2.96
N ALA A 52 -2.41 -4.58 -3.44
CA ALA A 52 -1.54 -3.90 -4.41
C ALA A 52 -0.14 -3.58 -3.83
N LEU A 53 -0.07 -3.15 -2.57
CA LEU A 53 1.19 -2.92 -1.86
C LEU A 53 1.99 -4.21 -1.67
N GLN A 54 1.33 -5.34 -1.45
CA GLN A 54 1.96 -6.65 -1.32
C GLN A 54 2.37 -7.26 -2.67
N SER A 55 1.68 -6.91 -3.76
CA SER A 55 1.88 -7.49 -5.09
C SER A 55 2.90 -6.73 -5.96
N GLY A 56 3.37 -5.56 -5.52
CA GLY A 56 4.18 -4.67 -6.36
C GLY A 56 3.37 -3.97 -7.47
N PRO A 57 4.01 -3.13 -8.31
CA PRO A 57 3.35 -2.49 -9.46
C PRO A 57 2.82 -3.53 -10.45
N GLY A 58 1.52 -3.47 -10.77
CA GLY A 58 0.84 -4.49 -11.58
C GLY A 58 -0.68 -4.26 -11.70
N PRO A 59 -1.46 -5.23 -12.23
CA PRO A 59 -2.89 -5.05 -12.52
C PRO A 59 -3.75 -4.69 -11.29
N ASN A 60 -3.25 -4.94 -10.08
CA ASN A 60 -3.91 -4.52 -8.84
C ASN A 60 -3.84 -2.99 -8.64
N TRP A 61 -2.81 -2.31 -9.14
CA TRP A 61 -2.72 -0.84 -9.10
C TRP A 61 -3.71 -0.17 -10.04
N ASP A 62 -4.00 -0.75 -11.20
CA ASP A 62 -5.06 -0.25 -12.08
C ASP A 62 -6.42 -0.33 -11.40
N ARG A 63 -6.71 -1.43 -10.68
CA ARG A 63 -7.94 -1.56 -9.89
C ARG A 63 -8.02 -0.50 -8.80
N VAL A 64 -6.93 -0.25 -8.07
CA VAL A 64 -6.85 0.82 -7.06
C VAL A 64 -7.10 2.19 -7.69
N ASN A 65 -6.46 2.47 -8.83
CA ASN A 65 -6.63 3.75 -9.55
C ASN A 65 -8.06 3.93 -10.07
N THR A 66 -8.68 2.88 -10.62
CA THR A 66 -10.08 2.90 -11.08
C THR A 66 -11.04 3.12 -9.90
N ALA A 67 -10.87 2.38 -8.80
CA ALA A 67 -11.70 2.52 -7.61
C ALA A 67 -11.56 3.90 -6.96
N TRP A 68 -10.33 4.41 -6.88
CA TRP A 68 -10.05 5.77 -6.42
C TRP A 68 -10.70 6.83 -7.32
N GLY A 69 -10.60 6.67 -8.64
CA GLY A 69 -11.26 7.55 -9.62
C GLY A 69 -12.78 7.58 -9.45
N ALA A 70 -13.41 6.41 -9.26
CA ALA A 70 -14.85 6.31 -9.02
C ALA A 70 -15.27 7.00 -7.71
N MET A 71 -14.48 6.85 -6.64
CA MET A 71 -14.68 7.55 -5.37
C MET A 71 -14.62 9.07 -5.56
N VAL A 72 -13.60 9.57 -6.26
CA VAL A 72 -13.45 11.01 -6.55
C VAL A 72 -14.58 11.55 -7.42
N ALA A 73 -15.09 10.76 -8.37
CA ALA A 73 -16.24 11.15 -9.19
C ALA A 73 -17.53 11.25 -8.36
N LYS A 74 -17.76 10.30 -7.44
CA LYS A 74 -18.97 10.22 -6.61
C LYS A 74 -18.98 11.26 -5.49
N HIS A 75 -17.85 11.45 -4.81
CA HIS A 75 -17.77 12.30 -3.60
C HIS A 75 -17.08 13.65 -3.86
N GLY A 76 -16.69 13.91 -5.11
CA GLY A 76 -15.88 15.07 -5.47
C GLY A 76 -14.40 14.88 -5.17
N LYS A 77 -13.56 15.79 -5.66
CA LYS A 77 -12.16 15.84 -5.25
C LYS A 77 -12.09 16.09 -3.75
N LEU A 78 -11.32 15.25 -3.07
CA LEU A 78 -11.05 15.39 -1.65
C LEU A 78 -10.56 16.81 -1.39
N ASP A 79 -11.38 17.61 -0.69
CA ASP A 79 -11.08 19.01 -0.43
C ASP A 79 -9.91 19.05 0.55
N LYS A 80 -8.72 19.27 0.01
CA LYS A 80 -7.48 19.35 0.80
C LYS A 80 -7.53 20.52 1.79
N SER A 81 -8.35 21.54 1.53
CA SER A 81 -8.52 22.68 2.43
C SER A 81 -9.38 22.32 3.65
N ALA A 82 -10.32 21.38 3.51
CA ALA A 82 -11.09 20.83 4.62
C ALA A 82 -10.26 19.99 5.61
N MET A 83 -9.05 19.56 5.23
CA MET A 83 -8.10 18.88 6.12
C MET A 83 -7.34 19.83 7.06
N GLY A 84 -7.57 21.15 6.97
CA GLY A 84 -6.88 22.19 7.74
C GLY A 84 -5.58 22.65 7.07
N TYR A 85 -5.04 23.78 7.54
CA TYR A 85 -3.85 24.42 6.95
C TYR A 85 -2.56 23.59 7.05
N ALA A 86 -2.52 22.62 7.97
CA ALA A 86 -1.37 21.74 8.13
C ALA A 86 -1.63 20.43 7.38
N GLN A 87 -1.00 20.27 6.21
CA GLN A 87 -0.92 18.96 5.60
C GLN A 87 -0.24 18.00 6.60
N PRO A 88 -0.77 16.77 6.79
CA PRO A 88 -0.16 15.76 7.64
C PRO A 88 1.32 15.58 7.31
N ALA A 89 2.17 15.35 8.32
CA ALA A 89 3.62 15.23 8.15
C ALA A 89 4.00 14.25 7.02
N TRP A 90 3.35 13.08 6.98
CA TRP A 90 3.59 12.09 5.93
C TRP A 90 3.27 12.57 4.50
N ILE A 91 2.39 13.57 4.30
CA ILE A 91 2.13 14.18 2.98
C ILE A 91 3.19 15.25 2.66
N ARG A 92 3.67 16.00 3.66
CA ARG A 92 4.80 16.94 3.50
C ARG A 92 6.11 16.22 3.17
N ASP A 93 6.27 15.02 3.72
CA ASP A 93 7.45 14.19 3.62
C ASP A 93 7.36 13.15 2.48
N LEU A 94 6.28 13.18 1.69
CA LEU A 94 6.24 12.40 0.45
C LEU A 94 7.37 12.90 -0.47
N PRO A 95 8.21 12.01 -1.01
CA PRO A 95 9.16 12.41 -2.03
C PRO A 95 8.39 13.09 -3.18
N PRO A 96 8.99 14.10 -3.85
CA PRO A 96 8.34 14.79 -4.94
C PRO A 96 7.80 13.76 -5.93
N LYS A 97 6.53 13.93 -6.30
CA LYS A 97 5.83 13.00 -7.21
C LYS A 97 6.74 12.78 -8.42
N PRO A 98 7.15 11.55 -8.73
CA PRO A 98 7.98 11.32 -9.91
C PRO A 98 7.22 11.86 -11.11
N THR A 99 7.81 12.84 -11.78
CA THR A 99 7.27 13.35 -13.04
C THR A 99 7.17 12.16 -13.98
N LEU A 100 6.03 11.97 -14.65
CA LEU A 100 5.85 10.88 -15.61
C LEU A 100 7.00 10.97 -16.65
N GLY A 101 7.98 10.07 -16.57
CA GLY A 101 9.19 10.07 -17.38
C GLY A 101 10.52 10.28 -16.63
N ASP A 102 10.52 10.63 -15.34
CA ASP A 102 11.75 10.72 -14.54
C ASP A 102 12.08 9.36 -13.89
N PRO A 103 13.27 8.79 -14.14
CA PRO A 103 13.69 7.53 -13.51
C PRO A 103 13.85 7.70 -11.99
N ALA A 104 13.46 6.66 -11.26
CA ALA A 104 13.47 6.63 -9.79
C ALA A 104 14.83 7.05 -9.22
N PRO A 105 14.87 7.87 -8.14
CA PRO A 105 16.11 8.26 -7.49
C PRO A 105 16.93 7.01 -7.10
N GLY A 106 18.18 6.93 -7.57
CA GLY A 106 19.08 5.79 -7.30
C GLY A 106 19.09 4.70 -8.39
N SER A 107 18.24 4.78 -9.42
CA SER A 107 18.38 3.94 -10.61
C SER A 107 19.65 4.32 -11.40
N PRO A 108 20.35 3.38 -12.08
CA PRO A 108 21.46 3.71 -12.98
C PRO A 108 21.05 4.74 -14.07
N ASN A 109 19.78 4.76 -14.46
CA ASN A 109 19.23 5.74 -15.39
C ASN A 109 19.03 7.14 -14.77
N HIS A 110 19.01 7.27 -13.44
CA HIS A 110 18.90 8.55 -12.75
C HIS A 110 20.14 9.43 -12.94
N ALA A 111 21.33 8.82 -12.89
CA ALA A 111 22.58 9.53 -13.14
C ALA A 111 22.67 10.02 -14.61
N ALA A 112 22.33 9.13 -15.56
CA ALA A 112 22.31 9.47 -16.98
C ALA A 112 21.25 10.55 -17.32
N ALA A 113 20.06 10.48 -16.71
CA ALA A 113 19.01 11.47 -16.89
C ALA A 113 19.38 12.83 -16.27
N GLN A 114 20.05 12.85 -15.11
CA GLN A 114 20.60 14.08 -14.54
C GLN A 114 21.69 14.68 -15.44
N GLU A 115 22.58 13.87 -16.00
CA GLU A 115 23.64 14.35 -16.89
C GLU A 115 23.08 14.92 -18.20
N GLN A 116 22.06 14.28 -18.78
CA GLN A 116 21.36 14.82 -19.96
C GLN A 116 20.65 16.14 -19.65
N ARG A 117 20.02 16.28 -18.48
CA ARG A 117 19.41 17.56 -18.06
C ARG A 117 20.46 18.66 -17.94
N GLN A 118 21.64 18.37 -17.38
CA GLN A 118 22.73 19.35 -17.29
C GLN A 118 23.26 19.79 -18.66
N ARG A 119 23.22 18.92 -19.69
CA ARG A 119 23.61 19.29 -21.05
C ARG A 119 22.69 20.29 -21.73
N PHE A 120 21.41 20.32 -21.35
CA PHE A 120 20.40 21.19 -21.97
C PHE A 120 20.00 22.39 -21.12
N VAL A 121 20.62 22.61 -19.96
CA VAL A 121 20.48 23.91 -19.26
C VAL A 121 21.20 24.94 -20.13
N PRO A 122 20.49 25.92 -20.73
CA PRO A 122 21.14 27.00 -21.44
C PRO A 122 22.05 27.71 -20.43
N GLN A 123 23.36 27.69 -20.65
CA GLN A 123 24.25 28.55 -19.88
C GLN A 123 23.74 29.98 -20.07
N ALA A 124 23.33 30.59 -18.96
CA ALA A 124 22.98 32.00 -18.96
C ALA A 124 24.19 32.75 -19.56
N PRO A 125 24.00 33.53 -20.65
CA PRO A 125 25.10 34.29 -21.22
C PRO A 125 25.72 35.15 -20.11
N PRO A 126 27.06 35.28 -20.07
CA PRO A 126 27.72 36.09 -19.05
C PRO A 126 27.09 37.49 -19.06
N ALA A 127 26.60 37.91 -17.90
CA ALA A 127 25.97 39.22 -17.76
C ALA A 127 26.95 40.29 -18.27
N PRO A 128 26.58 41.09 -19.28
CA PRO A 128 27.42 42.21 -19.68
C PRO A 128 27.56 43.15 -18.48
N GLY A 129 28.81 43.49 -18.15
CA GLY A 129 29.12 44.39 -17.05
C GLY A 129 28.41 45.73 -17.26
N TYR A 130 27.41 46.00 -16.41
CA TYR A 130 26.70 47.27 -16.39
C TYR A 130 27.60 48.33 -15.74
N GLY A 131 28.40 49.01 -16.56
CA GLY A 131 28.82 50.39 -16.33
C GLY A 131 27.58 51.29 -16.39
N GLY A 132 27.32 52.01 -15.31
CA GLY A 132 26.05 52.68 -15.09
C GLY A 132 25.75 53.80 -16.06
N HIS A 133 24.48 53.90 -16.46
CA HIS A 133 23.79 55.17 -16.72
C HIS A 133 22.31 54.99 -16.37
N GLN A 134 21.84 55.83 -15.43
CA GLN A 134 20.43 56.01 -15.09
C GLN A 134 19.72 56.65 -16.30
N ALA A 135 18.80 55.94 -16.93
CA ALA A 135 17.83 56.53 -17.85
C ALA A 135 16.47 55.89 -17.60
N GLY A 136 15.46 56.74 -17.41
CA GLY A 136 14.14 56.39 -16.88
C GLY A 136 13.35 55.42 -17.72
N TYR A 137 12.69 54.48 -17.04
CA TYR A 137 11.68 53.60 -17.62
C TYR A 137 10.31 54.29 -17.60
N PRO A 138 9.52 54.21 -18.70
CA PRO A 138 8.12 54.60 -18.71
C PRO A 138 7.24 53.58 -17.93
N PRO A 139 6.05 53.97 -17.45
CA PRO A 139 5.20 53.11 -16.64
C PRO A 139 4.63 51.93 -17.45
N PRO A 140 4.39 50.77 -16.81
CA PRO A 140 3.88 49.58 -17.47
C PRO A 140 2.42 49.76 -17.89
N GLY A 141 2.17 49.55 -19.18
CA GLY A 141 0.82 49.45 -19.74
C GLY A 141 0.09 48.23 -19.21
N THR A 142 -1.16 48.45 -18.79
CA THR A 142 -2.16 47.45 -18.43
C THR A 142 -2.44 46.51 -19.60
N TYR A 143 -1.83 45.32 -19.57
CA TYR A 143 -2.23 44.20 -20.42
C TYR A 143 -3.49 43.55 -19.84
N SER A 144 -4.63 43.74 -20.51
CA SER A 144 -5.85 42.96 -20.25
C SER A 144 -5.81 41.69 -21.11
N PRO A 145 -5.94 40.49 -20.53
CA PRO A 145 -6.07 39.27 -21.30
C PRO A 145 -7.46 39.18 -21.96
N PRO A 146 -7.57 38.56 -23.16
CA PRO A 146 -8.86 38.35 -23.82
C PRO A 146 -9.72 37.33 -23.05
N ALA A 147 -11.02 37.60 -23.02
CA ALA A 147 -12.03 36.76 -22.40
C ALA A 147 -12.05 35.35 -23.02
N VAL A 148 -11.83 34.33 -22.18
CA VAL A 148 -11.98 32.93 -22.56
C VAL A 148 -13.47 32.60 -22.53
N HIS A 149 -14.01 32.20 -23.69
CA HIS A 149 -15.38 31.70 -23.81
C HIS A 149 -15.58 30.46 -22.91
N ALA A 150 -16.58 30.54 -22.03
CA ALA A 150 -17.06 29.40 -21.25
C ALA A 150 -17.82 28.41 -22.16
N PRO A 151 -17.62 27.08 -22.02
CA PRO A 151 -18.43 26.08 -22.71
C PRO A 151 -19.85 25.99 -22.10
N PRO A 152 -20.86 25.55 -22.88
CA PRO A 152 -22.24 25.48 -22.44
C PRO A 152 -22.47 24.40 -21.38
N ALA A 153 -23.37 24.70 -20.45
CA ALA A 153 -23.81 23.81 -19.38
C ALA A 153 -24.50 22.56 -19.93
N ILE A 154 -24.02 21.37 -19.53
CA ILE A 154 -24.72 20.11 -19.74
C ILE A 154 -25.83 20.02 -18.69
N GLN A 155 -27.08 20.11 -19.13
CA GLN A 155 -28.27 19.82 -18.33
C GLN A 155 -28.33 18.30 -18.08
N ASN A 156 -28.01 17.88 -16.85
CA ASN A 156 -28.31 16.53 -16.39
C ASN A 156 -29.80 16.47 -15.99
N HIS A 157 -30.59 15.76 -16.79
CA HIS A 157 -31.95 15.38 -16.43
C HIS A 157 -31.92 14.31 -15.34
N HIS A 158 -32.42 14.67 -14.15
CA HIS A 158 -32.70 13.73 -13.07
C HIS A 158 -33.99 12.94 -13.37
N ALA A 159 -33.91 11.62 -13.28
CA ALA A 159 -35.07 10.74 -13.20
C ALA A 159 -35.54 10.63 -11.73
N PRO A 160 -36.86 10.60 -11.45
CA PRO A 160 -37.38 10.36 -10.11
C PRO A 160 -37.58 8.85 -9.89
N THR A 161 -36.91 8.28 -8.88
CA THR A 161 -37.25 6.94 -8.37
C THR A 161 -38.07 7.09 -7.09
N GLN A 162 -39.37 6.82 -7.23
CA GLN A 162 -40.31 6.62 -6.12
C GLN A 162 -40.27 5.17 -5.61
N GLY A 163 -40.62 4.99 -4.33
CA GLY A 163 -40.90 3.69 -3.68
C GLY A 163 -39.99 3.50 -2.46
N SER A 164 -40.31 3.92 -1.23
CA SER A 164 -41.49 3.67 -0.38
C SER A 164 -41.75 2.19 -0.08
N HIS A 165 -41.99 1.92 1.21
CA HIS A 165 -42.30 0.63 1.88
C HIS A 165 -41.06 -0.19 2.28
N ALA A 166 -40.88 -0.69 3.50
CA ALA A 166 -41.85 -1.00 4.54
C ALA A 166 -41.23 -0.94 5.96
N THR A 167 -42.02 -0.41 6.88
CA THR A 167 -41.87 -0.45 8.33
C THR A 167 -42.18 -1.87 8.83
N GLY A 168 -41.24 -2.49 9.55
CA GLY A 168 -41.43 -3.79 10.21
C GLY A 168 -41.18 -3.69 11.72
N PRO A 169 -42.05 -4.24 12.58
CA PRO A 169 -42.12 -3.90 14.00
C PRO A 169 -41.07 -4.58 14.88
N GLN A 170 -40.68 -3.80 15.87
CA GLN A 170 -39.82 -4.07 17.01
C GLN A 170 -40.43 -5.16 17.90
N GLY A 171 -39.83 -6.35 17.90
CA GLY A 171 -40.18 -7.46 18.79
C GLY A 171 -39.44 -7.35 20.11
N SER A 172 -40.17 -6.99 21.15
CA SER A 172 -39.76 -7.01 22.55
C SER A 172 -39.40 -8.43 23.00
N GLN A 173 -38.14 -8.67 23.38
CA GLN A 173 -37.76 -9.85 24.15
C GLN A 173 -37.72 -9.51 25.65
N PRO A 174 -38.37 -10.31 26.52
CA PRO A 174 -38.33 -10.14 27.97
C PRO A 174 -36.99 -10.62 28.57
N PRO A 175 -36.59 -10.08 29.74
CA PRO A 175 -35.39 -10.49 30.46
C PRO A 175 -35.54 -11.91 31.03
N GLN A 176 -34.66 -12.83 30.62
CA GLN A 176 -34.58 -14.15 31.24
C GLN A 176 -33.96 -14.04 32.64
N GLY A 177 -34.65 -14.67 33.59
CA GLY A 177 -34.36 -14.62 35.01
C GLY A 177 -33.05 -15.28 35.40
N PHE A 178 -32.38 -14.65 36.35
CA PHE A 178 -31.31 -15.21 37.14
C PHE A 178 -31.86 -16.38 37.98
N THR A 179 -31.39 -17.59 37.72
CA THR A 179 -31.48 -18.69 38.68
C THR A 179 -30.20 -18.75 39.51
N PRO A 180 -30.28 -18.91 40.84
CA PRO A 180 -29.11 -19.07 41.69
C PRO A 180 -28.47 -20.44 41.46
N SER A 181 -27.19 -20.42 41.10
CA SER A 181 -26.33 -21.59 40.98
C SER A 181 -26.23 -22.35 42.31
N PRO A 182 -26.50 -23.67 42.36
CA PRO A 182 -26.22 -24.48 43.54
C PRO A 182 -24.70 -24.65 43.76
N ALA A 183 -24.31 -24.67 45.02
CA ALA A 183 -22.93 -24.77 45.49
C ALA A 183 -22.19 -26.01 44.94
N PRO A 184 -20.88 -25.90 44.65
CA PRO A 184 -20.10 -27.02 44.13
C PRO A 184 -19.84 -28.06 45.23
N THR A 185 -20.35 -29.27 44.99
CA THR A 185 -19.92 -30.49 45.69
C THR A 185 -18.42 -30.69 45.49
N ARG A 186 -17.71 -30.80 46.62
CA ARG A 186 -16.27 -31.00 46.71
C ARG A 186 -15.87 -32.32 46.05
N ALA A 187 -15.40 -32.23 44.80
CA ALA A 187 -14.84 -33.37 44.07
C ALA A 187 -13.51 -33.82 44.71
N PRO A 188 -13.22 -35.14 44.74
CA PRO A 188 -11.95 -35.67 45.21
C PRO A 188 -10.80 -35.15 44.36
N ALA A 189 -9.66 -34.91 45.02
CA ALA A 189 -8.47 -34.29 44.46
C ALA A 189 -8.05 -34.97 43.14
N PRO A 190 -7.85 -34.21 42.05
CA PRO A 190 -7.33 -34.76 40.81
C PRO A 190 -5.91 -35.25 41.04
N THR A 191 -5.68 -36.52 40.74
CA THR A 191 -4.36 -37.10 40.53
C THR A 191 -3.56 -36.16 39.64
N ARG A 192 -2.45 -35.64 40.15
CA ARG A 192 -1.60 -34.65 39.50
C ARG A 192 -1.30 -35.13 38.07
N PRO A 193 -1.81 -34.45 37.01
CA PRO A 193 -1.48 -34.80 35.64
C PRO A 193 0.04 -34.72 35.52
N GLN A 194 0.67 -35.78 35.02
CA GLN A 194 2.06 -35.71 34.62
C GLN A 194 2.19 -34.50 33.67
N PRO A 195 3.20 -33.64 33.86
CA PRO A 195 3.46 -32.57 32.93
C PRO A 195 3.57 -33.20 31.54
N PRO A 196 2.85 -32.67 30.52
CA PRO A 196 3.01 -33.15 29.17
C PRO A 196 4.51 -33.12 28.85
N PRO A 197 5.04 -34.15 28.16
CA PRO A 197 6.42 -34.10 27.70
C PRO A 197 6.62 -32.75 27.01
N PRO A 198 7.72 -32.03 27.31
CA PRO A 198 7.98 -30.74 26.68
C PRO A 198 7.80 -30.94 25.18
N PRO A 199 7.07 -30.04 24.48
CA PRO A 199 6.88 -30.15 23.06
C PRO A 199 8.26 -30.42 22.47
N GLN A 200 8.41 -31.59 21.83
CA GLN A 200 9.60 -31.87 21.06
C GLN A 200 9.67 -30.72 20.08
N ARG A 201 10.53 -29.74 20.37
CA ARG A 201 10.94 -28.74 19.38
C ARG A 201 11.43 -29.60 18.24
N SER A 202 10.60 -29.75 17.21
CA SER A 202 11.02 -30.29 15.93
C SER A 202 12.36 -29.64 15.68
N ALA A 203 13.42 -30.47 15.68
CA ALA A 203 14.76 -29.98 15.51
C ALA A 203 14.69 -28.99 14.33
N PRO A 204 15.17 -27.75 14.49
CA PRO A 204 15.09 -26.77 13.42
C PRO A 204 15.61 -27.49 12.18
N HIS A 205 14.72 -27.69 11.20
CA HIS A 205 15.10 -28.18 9.89
C HIS A 205 16.34 -27.38 9.56
N ALA A 206 17.47 -28.06 9.47
CA ALA A 206 18.77 -27.41 9.34
C ALA A 206 18.66 -26.53 8.11
N ALA A 207 18.39 -25.24 8.34
CA ALA A 207 18.32 -24.26 7.29
C ALA A 207 19.68 -24.38 6.63
N PRO A 208 19.74 -24.69 5.31
CA PRO A 208 20.98 -24.96 4.63
C PRO A 208 21.95 -23.85 5.02
N ALA A 209 23.02 -24.25 5.72
CA ALA A 209 23.91 -23.37 6.44
C ALA A 209 24.19 -22.15 5.55
N ALA A 210 23.88 -20.96 6.07
CA ALA A 210 24.04 -19.69 5.39
C ALA A 210 25.46 -19.61 4.81
N GLN A 211 25.64 -20.05 3.58
CA GLN A 211 26.91 -19.96 2.90
C GLN A 211 27.20 -18.48 2.80
N GLU A 212 28.31 -17.99 3.36
CA GLU A 212 28.70 -16.60 3.24
C GLU A 212 28.83 -16.25 1.74
N GLY A 213 27.99 -15.32 1.27
CA GLY A 213 27.94 -14.95 -0.14
C GLY A 213 26.72 -14.10 -0.46
N ASP A 214 26.88 -13.11 -1.32
CA ASP A 214 25.78 -12.28 -1.80
C ASP A 214 24.82 -13.11 -2.67
N ILE A 215 23.50 -13.01 -2.42
CA ILE A 215 22.46 -13.65 -3.24
C ILE A 215 22.55 -13.21 -4.70
N ARG A 216 23.03 -11.99 -4.97
CA ARG A 216 23.24 -11.47 -6.33
C ARG A 216 24.31 -12.21 -7.10
N ASN A 217 25.22 -12.95 -6.44
CA ASN A 217 26.36 -13.60 -7.09
C ASN A 217 26.30 -15.13 -7.06
N SER A 218 25.22 -15.72 -6.51
CA SER A 218 25.09 -17.17 -6.39
C SER A 218 23.75 -17.67 -6.88
N VAL A 219 23.77 -18.39 -8.01
CA VAL A 219 22.56 -19.00 -8.61
C VAL A 219 21.90 -19.99 -7.64
N ALA A 220 22.69 -20.69 -6.81
CA ALA A 220 22.17 -21.61 -5.80
C ALA A 220 21.43 -20.89 -4.67
N LYS A 221 21.91 -19.71 -4.25
CA LYS A 221 21.20 -18.87 -3.27
C LYS A 221 19.91 -18.30 -3.83
N TYR A 222 19.95 -17.81 -5.07
CA TYR A 222 18.73 -17.30 -5.71
C TYR A 222 17.69 -18.41 -5.93
N ALA A 223 18.12 -19.60 -6.37
CA ALA A 223 17.24 -20.76 -6.51
C ALA A 223 16.64 -21.23 -5.17
N SER A 224 17.43 -21.31 -4.10
CA SER A 224 16.93 -21.70 -2.77
C SER A 224 15.97 -20.66 -2.19
N PHE A 225 16.25 -19.37 -2.39
CA PHE A 225 15.34 -18.28 -2.04
C PHE A 225 13.99 -18.39 -2.75
N CYS A 226 13.98 -18.54 -4.07
CA CYS A 226 12.74 -18.72 -4.84
C CYS A 226 11.97 -19.98 -4.40
N ALA A 227 12.67 -21.09 -4.14
CA ALA A 227 12.05 -22.32 -3.64
C ALA A 227 11.40 -22.14 -2.26
N ALA A 228 12.06 -21.41 -1.35
CA ALA A 228 11.53 -21.10 -0.02
C ALA A 228 10.28 -20.23 -0.08
N CYS A 229 10.27 -19.17 -0.89
CA CYS A 229 9.07 -18.35 -1.10
C CYS A 229 7.91 -19.14 -1.70
N ALA A 230 8.17 -20.08 -2.60
CA ALA A 230 7.14 -20.93 -3.21
C ALA A 230 6.58 -21.97 -2.23
N ALA A 231 7.39 -22.51 -1.32
CA ALA A 231 6.97 -23.52 -0.35
C ALA A 231 6.18 -22.92 0.83
N HIS A 232 6.51 -21.68 1.25
CA HIS A 232 5.92 -21.04 2.42
C HIS A 232 5.43 -19.61 2.10
N PRO A 233 4.28 -19.45 1.43
CA PRO A 233 3.75 -18.15 1.03
C PRO A 233 3.45 -17.23 2.23
N ASP A 234 3.14 -17.81 3.40
CA ASP A 234 2.92 -17.12 4.66
C ASP A 234 4.20 -16.55 5.29
N ARG A 235 5.38 -17.03 4.86
CA ARG A 235 6.69 -16.63 5.41
C ARG A 235 7.57 -15.84 4.45
N VAL A 236 7.04 -15.43 3.29
CA VAL A 236 7.82 -14.73 2.24
C VAL A 236 8.59 -13.54 2.79
N PHE A 237 7.98 -12.70 3.63
CA PHE A 237 8.67 -11.53 4.21
C PHE A 237 9.83 -11.93 5.13
N THR A 238 9.63 -12.93 5.98
CA THR A 238 10.69 -13.46 6.85
C THR A 238 11.84 -14.03 6.01
N THR A 239 11.52 -14.81 4.98
CA THR A 239 12.52 -15.34 4.04
C THR A 239 13.25 -14.22 3.31
N GLN A 240 12.58 -13.16 2.85
CA GLN A 240 13.27 -12.01 2.22
C GLN A 240 14.32 -11.39 3.16
N VAL A 241 13.97 -11.15 4.42
CA VAL A 241 14.89 -10.61 5.42
C VAL A 241 16.08 -11.54 5.69
N GLU A 242 15.85 -12.86 5.76
CA GLU A 242 16.91 -13.87 5.92
C GLU A 242 17.93 -13.85 4.78
N TYR A 243 17.50 -13.50 3.57
CA TYR A 243 18.36 -13.36 2.39
C TYR A 243 18.87 -11.92 2.16
N GLY A 244 18.62 -11.00 3.10
CA GLY A 244 19.08 -9.60 3.02
C GLY A 244 18.25 -8.70 2.11
N ILE A 245 17.05 -9.13 1.72
CA ILE A 245 16.11 -8.37 0.88
C ILE A 245 15.15 -7.64 1.82
N THR A 246 15.34 -6.33 1.97
CA THR A 246 14.60 -5.53 2.96
C THR A 246 13.40 -4.77 2.38
N SER A 247 13.25 -4.75 1.06
CA SER A 247 12.15 -4.04 0.41
C SER A 247 11.67 -4.74 -0.87
N PRO A 248 10.41 -4.53 -1.27
CA PRO A 248 9.86 -5.04 -2.53
C PRO A 248 10.63 -4.54 -3.76
N GLU A 249 11.13 -3.31 -3.74
CA GLU A 249 11.93 -2.74 -4.83
C GLU A 249 13.27 -3.45 -4.98
N MET A 250 13.91 -3.81 -3.85
CA MET A 250 15.13 -4.59 -3.86
C MET A 250 14.89 -6.00 -4.39
N ARG A 251 13.73 -6.61 -4.08
CA ARG A 251 13.31 -7.89 -4.65
C ARG A 251 13.14 -7.78 -6.17
N ALA A 252 12.41 -6.76 -6.64
CA ALA A 252 12.18 -6.55 -8.07
C ALA A 252 13.50 -6.34 -8.84
N SER A 253 14.40 -5.51 -8.31
CA SER A 253 15.74 -5.31 -8.90
C SER A 253 16.56 -6.59 -8.92
N LEU A 254 16.49 -7.41 -7.88
CA LEU A 254 17.20 -8.70 -7.85
C LEU A 254 16.65 -9.65 -8.92
N ASP A 255 15.33 -9.73 -9.07
CA ASP A 255 14.69 -10.60 -10.05
C ASP A 255 15.01 -10.14 -11.49
N GLU A 256 15.02 -8.82 -11.75
CA GLU A 256 15.43 -8.23 -13.03
C GLU A 256 16.89 -8.54 -13.37
N ASP A 257 17.83 -8.33 -12.43
CA ASP A 257 19.25 -8.64 -12.61
C ASP A 257 19.48 -10.14 -12.94
N TRP A 258 18.69 -11.04 -12.36
CA TRP A 258 18.78 -12.47 -12.67
C TRP A 258 18.14 -12.84 -14.00
N GLN A 259 17.05 -12.16 -14.39
CA GLN A 259 16.41 -12.37 -15.69
C GLN A 259 17.37 -12.00 -16.82
N ASP A 260 18.02 -10.83 -16.74
CA ASP A 260 19.02 -10.40 -17.73
C ASP A 260 20.14 -11.44 -17.88
N ARG A 261 20.62 -11.99 -16.76
CA ARG A 261 21.65 -13.05 -16.76
C ARG A 261 21.18 -14.36 -17.37
N PHE A 262 19.91 -14.70 -17.22
CA PHE A 262 19.34 -15.90 -17.84
C PHE A 262 19.13 -15.74 -19.34
N ASP A 263 18.79 -14.52 -19.77
CA ASP A 263 18.68 -14.19 -21.18
C ASP A 263 20.07 -14.23 -21.88
N ASP A 264 21.12 -13.79 -21.18
CA ASP A 264 22.51 -13.84 -21.66
C ASP A 264 23.12 -15.25 -21.62
N ASP A 265 22.80 -16.07 -20.61
CA ASP A 265 23.34 -17.42 -20.43
C ASP A 265 22.23 -18.47 -20.18
N PRO A 266 21.75 -19.14 -21.24
CA PRO A 266 20.74 -20.19 -21.13
C PRO A 266 21.19 -21.40 -20.27
N GLN A 267 22.49 -21.71 -20.21
CA GLN A 267 22.98 -22.82 -19.39
C GLN A 267 22.90 -22.48 -17.90
N LEU A 268 23.11 -21.20 -17.55
CA LEU A 268 22.90 -20.70 -16.19
C LEU A 268 21.44 -20.83 -15.78
N HIS A 269 20.49 -20.57 -16.68
CA HIS A 269 19.07 -20.74 -16.45
C HIS A 269 18.69 -22.22 -16.23
N GLU A 270 19.19 -23.14 -17.06
CA GLU A 270 18.99 -24.59 -16.84
C GLU A 270 19.54 -25.06 -15.48
N LYS A 271 20.72 -24.55 -15.10
CA LYS A 271 21.31 -24.84 -13.79
C LYS A 271 20.45 -24.31 -12.65
N TRP A 272 19.89 -23.10 -12.78
CA TRP A 272 18.94 -22.55 -11.82
C TRP A 272 17.70 -23.43 -11.68
N GLU A 273 17.09 -23.88 -12.78
CA GLU A 273 15.91 -24.76 -12.72
C GLU A 273 16.19 -26.07 -11.98
N GLN A 274 17.33 -26.70 -12.26
CA GLN A 274 17.74 -27.94 -11.58
C GLN A 274 17.87 -27.73 -10.08
N LEU A 275 18.53 -26.64 -9.65
CA LEU A 275 18.68 -26.28 -8.25
C LEU A 275 17.34 -25.93 -7.60
N PHE A 276 16.47 -25.18 -8.27
CA PHE A 276 15.14 -24.83 -7.79
C PHE A 276 14.29 -26.09 -7.53
N ARG A 277 14.27 -27.04 -8.48
CA ARG A 277 13.57 -28.32 -8.31
C ARG A 277 14.14 -29.14 -7.15
N HIS A 278 15.47 -29.12 -6.96
CA HIS A 278 16.13 -29.80 -5.86
C HIS A 278 15.71 -29.21 -4.50
N PHE A 279 15.81 -27.90 -4.33
CA PHE A 279 15.43 -27.24 -3.07
C PHE A 279 13.94 -27.34 -2.79
N ARG A 280 13.09 -27.23 -3.81
CA ARG A 280 11.64 -27.39 -3.63
C ARG A 280 11.27 -28.79 -3.13
N LYS A 281 11.98 -29.84 -3.56
CA LYS A 281 11.80 -31.21 -3.03
C LYS A 281 12.26 -31.37 -1.57
N GLN A 282 13.16 -30.52 -1.09
CA GLN A 282 13.63 -30.56 0.30
C GLN A 282 12.69 -29.80 1.25
N LEU A 283 11.92 -28.85 0.74
CA LEU A 283 11.04 -27.98 1.52
C LEU A 283 9.57 -28.44 1.57
N GLY A 284 9.17 -29.37 0.68
CA GLY A 284 7.83 -29.96 0.64
C GLY A 284 7.81 -31.33 1.29
#